data_AF-A0A6J8DMP8-F1
#
_entry.id   AF-A0A6J8DMP8-F1
#
_cell.length_a   1.000
_cell.length_b   1.000
_cell.length_c   1.000
_cell.angle_alpha   90.00
_cell.angle_beta   90.00
_cell.angle_gamma   90.00
#
_symmetry.space_group_name_H-M   'P 1'
#
loop_
_entity.id
_entity.type
_entity.pdbx_description
1 polymer ?
#
loop_
_entity_poly.entity_id
_entity_poly.type
_entity_poly.pdbx_seq_one_letter_code
_entity_poly.pdbx_strand_id
1 'polypeptide(L)'
;MHKNTTQQMIKSALMMELMRNAFVHAELTLKRTVQFLQSWNTNATDKCLIDSLPRPVFETAFNSIHKLLCVLHFCQKYEDLKIENLSNTSLLVSNDSVIHTLETNNQTVLSSFCNLFPKSSNLFVHKDEVSSLREFKDNFRNLTMELLLKLLPISVDASVFKVKGPISLAK
;
A
#
# COMPACT_ATOMS: atom_id res chain seq x y z
N MET A 1 1.61 -30.15 11.76
CA MET A 1 1.09 -28.78 12.04
C MET A 1 0.27 -28.28 10.85
N HIS A 2 -1.00 -28.68 10.71
CA HIS A 2 -1.86 -28.35 9.55
C HIS A 2 -3.24 -27.84 10.01
N LYS A 3 -3.29 -26.70 10.69
CA LYS A 3 -4.58 -26.06 11.10
C LYS A 3 -4.74 -24.60 10.67
N ASN A 4 -3.81 -24.01 9.92
CA ASN A 4 -3.79 -22.55 9.76
C ASN A 4 -4.58 -22.02 8.55
N THR A 5 -4.64 -22.77 7.44
CA THR A 5 -5.17 -22.23 6.16
C THR A 5 -6.69 -22.03 6.17
N THR A 6 -7.45 -22.94 6.78
CA THR A 6 -8.92 -22.88 6.81
C THR A 6 -9.44 -21.78 7.73
N GLN A 7 -8.81 -21.58 8.90
CA GLN A 7 -9.17 -20.47 9.80
C GLN A 7 -8.81 -19.11 9.18
N GLN A 8 -7.70 -19.03 8.44
CA GLN A 8 -7.28 -17.81 7.75
C GLN A 8 -8.25 -17.45 6.61
N MET A 9 -8.73 -18.43 5.86
CA MET A 9 -9.77 -18.24 4.84
C MET A 9 -11.11 -17.80 5.44
N ILE A 10 -11.52 -18.39 6.58
CA ILE A 10 -12.78 -18.01 7.25
C ILE A 10 -12.71 -16.58 7.79
N LYS A 11 -11.59 -16.16 8.40
CA LYS A 11 -11.44 -14.78 8.88
C LYS A 11 -11.36 -13.75 7.74
N SER A 12 -10.71 -14.09 6.62
CA SER A 12 -10.69 -13.26 5.41
C SER A 12 -12.08 -13.12 4.78
N ALA A 13 -12.85 -14.21 4.72
CA ALA A 13 -14.24 -14.20 4.25
C ALA A 13 -15.16 -13.39 5.17
N LEU A 14 -15.00 -13.53 6.49
CA LEU A 14 -15.74 -12.74 7.47
C LEU A 14 -15.42 -11.25 7.36
N MET A 15 -14.15 -10.90 7.10
CA MET A 15 -13.74 -9.52 6.82
C MET A 15 -14.42 -8.96 5.56
N MET A 16 -14.44 -9.73 4.47
CA MET A 16 -15.11 -9.33 3.23
C MET A 16 -16.63 -9.18 3.42
N GLU A 17 -17.26 -10.06 4.20
CA GLU A 17 -18.69 -9.99 4.51
C GLU A 17 -19.04 -8.84 5.46
N LEU A 18 -18.16 -8.52 6.42
CA LEU A 18 -18.28 -7.33 7.26
C LEU A 18 -18.14 -6.04 6.42
N MET A 19 -17.20 -6.00 5.47
CA MET A 19 -17.09 -4.91 4.51
C MET A 19 -18.31 -4.81 3.57
N ARG A 20 -18.98 -5.93 3.27
CA ARG A 20 -20.22 -5.94 2.48
C ARG A 20 -21.43 -5.42 3.26
N ASN A 21 -21.55 -5.78 4.54
CA ASN A 21 -22.64 -5.37 5.43
C ASN A 21 -22.47 -3.94 6.00
N ALA A 22 -21.24 -3.41 5.98
CA ALA A 22 -20.88 -2.03 6.29
C ALA A 22 -21.69 -0.95 5.55
N PHE A 23 -22.25 -1.31 4.39
CA PHE A 23 -22.91 -0.38 3.48
C PHE A 23 -24.18 0.26 4.07
N VAL A 24 -24.72 -0.31 5.17
CA VAL A 24 -25.93 0.20 5.82
C VAL A 24 -25.62 1.35 6.81
N HIS A 25 -24.43 1.40 7.41
CA HIS A 25 -23.97 2.47 8.33
C HIS A 25 -22.50 2.84 8.04
N ALA A 26 -22.27 3.56 6.94
CA ALA A 26 -20.95 3.71 6.33
C ALA A 26 -19.89 4.35 7.25
N GLU A 27 -20.23 5.43 7.96
CA GLU A 27 -19.25 6.20 8.73
C GLU A 27 -18.70 5.47 9.96
N LEU A 28 -19.59 4.83 10.74
CA LEU A 28 -19.20 3.99 11.88
C LEU A 28 -18.34 2.79 11.42
N THR A 29 -18.58 2.30 10.20
CA THR A 29 -17.83 1.17 9.65
C THR A 29 -16.46 1.58 9.12
N LEU A 30 -16.31 2.78 8.57
CA LEU A 30 -15.04 3.33 8.12
C LEU A 30 -14.06 3.52 9.28
N LYS A 31 -14.51 4.18 10.35
CA LYS A 31 -13.72 4.35 11.58
C LYS A 31 -13.29 3.02 12.17
N ARG A 32 -14.20 2.04 12.26
CA ARG A 32 -13.89 0.69 12.74
C ARG A 32 -12.89 -0.04 11.84
N THR A 33 -12.97 0.16 10.53
CA THR A 33 -12.02 -0.44 9.57
C THR A 33 -10.61 0.11 9.79
N VAL A 34 -10.47 1.43 9.92
CA VAL A 34 -9.19 2.06 10.22
C VAL A 34 -8.63 1.57 11.56
N GLN A 35 -9.45 1.54 12.61
CA GLN A 35 -9.04 1.01 13.93
C GLN A 35 -8.61 -0.46 13.88
N PHE A 36 -9.34 -1.29 13.12
CA PHE A 36 -8.94 -2.68 12.88
C PHE A 36 -7.58 -2.74 12.20
N LEU A 37 -7.35 -1.97 11.14
CA LEU A 37 -6.07 -1.96 10.42
C LEU A 37 -4.91 -1.48 11.29
N GLN A 38 -5.15 -0.54 12.21
CA GLN A 38 -4.17 -0.08 13.19
C GLN A 38 -3.81 -1.13 14.26
N SER A 39 -4.70 -2.09 14.50
CA SER A 39 -4.54 -3.06 15.59
C SER A 39 -3.51 -4.17 15.31
N TRP A 40 -2.91 -4.25 14.10
CA TRP A 40 -2.08 -5.38 13.66
C TRP A 40 -0.95 -5.75 14.64
N ASN A 41 -0.33 -4.73 15.26
CA ASN A 41 0.76 -4.88 16.23
C ASN A 41 0.32 -4.85 17.70
N THR A 42 -0.98 -4.97 17.98
CA THR A 42 -1.52 -4.95 19.35
C THR A 42 -1.76 -6.37 19.87
N ASN A 43 -2.19 -6.46 21.14
CA ASN A 43 -2.62 -7.71 21.79
C ASN A 43 -4.13 -7.98 21.65
N ALA A 44 -4.84 -7.22 20.82
CA ALA A 44 -6.28 -7.42 20.62
C ALA A 44 -6.57 -8.79 19.98
N THR A 45 -7.63 -9.46 20.44
CA THR A 45 -8.03 -10.80 19.97
C THR A 45 -8.53 -10.81 18.54
N ASP A 46 -9.10 -9.70 18.10
CA ASP A 46 -9.70 -9.44 16.79
C ASP A 46 -8.82 -8.53 15.92
N LYS A 47 -7.52 -8.52 16.18
CA LYS A 47 -6.60 -7.65 15.45
C LYS A 47 -6.46 -7.97 13.97
N CYS A 48 -5.97 -6.98 13.20
CA CYS A 48 -5.57 -7.18 11.82
C CYS A 48 -4.54 -8.31 11.71
N LEU A 49 -4.85 -9.31 10.86
CA LEU A 49 -4.10 -10.56 10.73
C LEU A 49 -2.89 -10.38 9.83
N ILE A 50 -1.99 -9.53 10.28
CA ILE A 50 -0.68 -9.32 9.69
C ILE A 50 0.30 -9.59 10.82
N ASP A 51 0.85 -10.80 10.82
CA ASP A 51 1.68 -11.30 11.92
C ASP A 51 2.88 -10.38 12.19
N SER A 52 3.48 -9.84 11.12
CA SER A 52 4.63 -8.95 11.18
C SER A 52 4.71 -8.06 9.93
N LEU A 53 5.29 -6.87 10.09
CA LEU A 53 5.66 -5.97 9.00
C LEU A 53 7.15 -5.60 9.12
N PRO A 54 7.85 -5.34 8.01
CA PRO A 54 7.38 -5.42 6.62
C PRO A 54 7.18 -6.86 6.14
N ARG A 55 6.30 -7.09 5.14
CA ARG A 55 6.03 -8.43 4.58
C ARG A 55 5.52 -8.37 3.13
N PRO A 56 5.81 -9.34 2.25
CA PRO A 56 5.19 -9.38 0.93
C PRO A 56 3.66 -9.46 0.99
N VAL A 57 2.97 -8.68 0.15
CA VAL A 57 1.50 -8.58 0.17
C VAL A 57 0.83 -9.95 -0.06
N PHE A 58 1.42 -10.81 -0.90
CA PHE A 58 0.89 -12.14 -1.20
C PHE A 58 0.90 -13.08 0.02
N GLU A 59 1.71 -12.79 1.05
CA GLU A 59 1.78 -13.56 2.30
C GLU A 59 0.84 -13.01 3.40
N THR A 60 0.09 -11.95 3.10
CA THR A 60 -0.86 -11.34 4.04
C THR A 60 -2.30 -11.76 3.74
N ALA A 61 -3.22 -11.42 4.65
CA ALA A 61 -4.65 -11.60 4.42
C ALA A 61 -5.21 -10.82 3.21
N PHE A 62 -4.51 -9.76 2.76
CA PHE A 62 -4.88 -9.04 1.54
C PHE A 62 -4.61 -9.85 0.29
N ASN A 63 -3.53 -10.65 0.26
CA ASN A 63 -3.08 -11.55 -0.80
C ASN A 63 -2.83 -10.96 -2.20
N SER A 64 -3.21 -9.71 -2.45
CA SER A 64 -2.96 -8.98 -3.70
C SER A 64 -2.98 -7.48 -3.47
N ILE A 65 -2.24 -6.74 -4.30
CA ILE A 65 -2.24 -5.27 -4.30
C ILE A 65 -3.66 -4.73 -4.53
N HIS A 66 -4.41 -5.33 -5.46
CA HIS A 66 -5.75 -4.88 -5.79
C HIS A 66 -6.70 -4.89 -4.59
N LYS A 67 -6.72 -5.96 -3.79
CA LYS A 67 -7.58 -6.03 -2.59
C LYS A 67 -7.17 -5.02 -1.52
N LEU A 68 -5.86 -4.81 -1.34
CA LEU A 68 -5.36 -3.79 -0.44
C LEU A 68 -5.81 -2.39 -0.89
N LEU A 69 -5.70 -2.08 -2.19
CA LEU A 69 -6.19 -0.81 -2.75
C LEU A 69 -7.69 -0.63 -2.56
N CYS A 70 -8.50 -1.69 -2.67
CA CYS A 70 -9.93 -1.60 -2.36
C CYS A 70 -10.17 -1.17 -0.91
N VAL A 71 -9.38 -1.67 0.04
CA VAL A 71 -9.49 -1.29 1.45
C VAL A 71 -9.01 0.16 1.67
N LEU A 72 -7.91 0.57 1.02
CA LEU A 72 -7.45 1.96 1.06
C LEU A 72 -8.53 2.92 0.50
N HIS A 73 -9.06 2.63 -0.70
CA HIS A 73 -10.14 3.42 -1.31
C HIS A 73 -11.41 3.44 -0.46
N PHE A 74 -11.71 2.34 0.23
CA PHE A 74 -12.80 2.33 1.20
C PHE A 74 -12.52 3.32 2.32
N CYS A 75 -11.34 3.26 2.97
CA CYS A 75 -10.97 4.18 4.03
C CYS A 75 -11.02 5.65 3.60
N GLN A 76 -10.66 5.96 2.34
CA GLN A 76 -10.74 7.32 1.76
C GLN A 76 -12.17 7.88 1.62
N LYS A 77 -13.20 7.06 1.78
CA LYS A 77 -14.59 7.54 1.86
C LYS A 77 -14.95 8.12 3.24
N TYR A 78 -14.04 8.05 4.21
CA TYR A 78 -14.22 8.68 5.51
C TYR A 78 -14.13 10.20 5.35
N GLU A 79 -15.21 10.88 5.70
CA GLU A 79 -15.26 12.34 5.69
C GLU A 79 -14.19 12.88 6.66
N ASP A 80 -13.51 13.97 6.25
CA ASP A 80 -12.39 14.56 7.00
C ASP A 80 -11.21 13.60 7.27
N LEU A 81 -11.00 12.59 6.42
CA LEU A 81 -9.83 11.71 6.55
C LEU A 81 -8.54 12.51 6.48
N LYS A 82 -7.77 12.46 7.56
CA LYS A 82 -6.40 12.95 7.61
C LYS A 82 -5.43 11.78 7.67
N ILE A 83 -4.20 12.03 7.24
CA ILE A 83 -3.13 11.03 7.31
C ILE A 83 -2.92 10.50 8.73
N GLU A 84 -3.14 11.32 9.77
CA GLU A 84 -3.02 10.89 11.16
C GLU A 84 -4.05 9.80 11.51
N ASN A 85 -5.20 9.78 10.85
CA ASN A 85 -6.19 8.72 11.03
C ASN A 85 -5.68 7.41 10.44
N LEU A 86 -4.92 7.45 9.34
CA LEU A 86 -4.33 6.26 8.71
C LEU A 86 -2.98 5.88 9.31
N SER A 87 -2.40 6.69 10.20
CA SER A 87 -1.16 6.37 10.89
C SER A 87 -1.27 5.03 11.62
N ASN A 88 -0.19 4.24 11.60
CA ASN A 88 -0.10 2.87 12.10
C ASN A 88 -0.94 1.83 11.34
N THR A 89 -1.66 2.19 10.28
CA THR A 89 -2.36 1.20 9.44
C THR A 89 -1.37 0.41 8.61
N SER A 90 -1.69 -0.85 8.36
CA SER A 90 -0.97 -1.73 7.44
C SER A 90 -1.49 -1.55 6.01
N LEU A 91 -1.38 -0.34 5.45
CA LEU A 91 -1.90 -0.03 4.12
C LEU A 91 -0.85 0.47 3.13
N LEU A 92 0.34 0.84 3.58
CA LEU A 92 1.39 1.33 2.69
C LEU A 92 2.05 0.16 1.96
N VAL A 93 2.20 0.25 0.64
CA VAL A 93 2.97 -0.73 -0.14
C VAL A 93 4.13 -0.07 -0.85
N SER A 94 5.31 -0.68 -0.78
CA SER A 94 6.44 -0.30 -1.64
C SER A 94 6.36 -0.94 -3.03
N ASN A 95 7.09 -0.39 -4.00
CA ASN A 95 6.98 -0.79 -5.41
C ASN A 95 7.51 -2.21 -5.71
N ASP A 96 8.17 -2.85 -4.74
CA ASP A 96 8.51 -4.28 -4.72
C ASP A 96 7.42 -5.17 -4.11
N SER A 97 6.20 -4.65 -3.93
CA SER A 97 5.01 -5.36 -3.41
C SER A 97 5.13 -5.83 -1.95
N VAL A 98 5.90 -5.10 -1.15
CA VAL A 98 6.02 -5.32 0.30
C VAL A 98 5.10 -4.33 1.01
N ILE A 99 4.28 -4.84 1.93
CA ILE A 99 3.43 -4.03 2.79
C ILE A 99 4.24 -3.53 3.99
N HIS A 100 3.97 -2.30 4.39
CA HIS A 100 4.59 -1.57 5.48
C HIS A 100 3.52 -0.91 6.34
N THR A 101 3.95 -0.44 7.51
CA THR A 101 3.15 0.47 8.32
C THR A 101 3.14 1.84 7.65
N LEU A 102 1.96 2.44 7.54
CA LEU A 102 1.83 3.84 7.13
C LEU A 102 2.14 4.74 8.33
N GLU A 103 3.18 5.56 8.21
CA GLU A 103 3.57 6.54 9.23
C GLU A 103 3.15 7.96 8.81
N THR A 104 3.17 8.91 9.74
CA THR A 104 2.91 10.33 9.41
C THR A 104 4.10 11.02 8.73
N ASN A 105 5.31 10.44 8.81
CA ASN A 105 6.52 10.94 8.18
C ASN A 105 7.23 9.81 7.41
N ASN A 106 6.56 9.31 6.37
CA ASN A 106 7.07 8.19 5.58
C ASN A 106 8.35 8.59 4.86
N GLN A 107 9.40 7.81 5.06
CA GLN A 107 10.64 7.95 4.29
C GLN A 107 10.52 7.43 2.85
N THR A 108 9.41 6.74 2.55
CA THR A 108 9.05 6.25 1.23
C THR A 108 8.74 7.40 0.28
N VAL A 109 9.23 7.29 -0.94
CA VAL A 109 9.07 8.28 -2.00
C VAL A 109 7.72 8.08 -2.70
N LEU A 110 6.88 9.11 -2.64
CA LEU A 110 5.63 9.14 -3.41
C LEU A 110 5.91 9.74 -4.79
N SER A 111 5.97 8.88 -5.82
CA SER A 111 6.25 9.34 -7.18
C SER A 111 5.68 8.39 -8.24
N SER A 112 5.10 8.96 -9.29
CA SER A 112 4.69 8.21 -10.49
C SER A 112 5.88 7.65 -11.29
N PHE A 113 7.11 8.05 -10.96
CA PHE A 113 8.34 7.63 -11.66
C PHE A 113 9.05 6.45 -10.98
N CYS A 114 8.39 5.74 -10.06
CA CYS A 114 8.99 4.63 -9.30
C CYS A 114 9.59 3.52 -10.19
N ASN A 115 9.04 3.29 -11.39
CA ASN A 115 9.53 2.29 -12.34
C ASN A 115 10.90 2.63 -12.95
N LEU A 116 11.39 3.87 -12.80
CA LEU A 116 12.73 4.25 -13.26
C LEU A 116 13.85 3.68 -12.38
N PHE A 117 13.53 3.23 -11.16
CA PHE A 117 14.52 2.79 -10.17
C PHE A 117 14.26 1.35 -9.71
N PRO A 118 14.35 0.33 -10.60
CA PRO A 118 14.01 -1.04 -10.25
C PRO A 118 14.87 -1.59 -9.08
N LYS A 119 16.13 -1.16 -8.99
CA LYS A 119 17.06 -1.53 -7.90
C LYS A 119 16.77 -0.86 -6.56
N SER A 120 15.87 0.11 -6.54
CA SER A 120 15.48 0.87 -5.34
C SER A 120 13.96 0.91 -5.19
N SER A 121 13.26 -0.10 -5.73
CA SER A 121 11.81 -0.21 -5.74
C SER A 121 11.20 -0.19 -4.33
N ASN A 122 11.91 -0.73 -3.33
CA ASN A 122 11.55 -0.69 -1.92
C ASN A 122 11.49 0.74 -1.33
N LEU A 123 12.12 1.73 -1.97
CA LEU A 123 12.10 3.13 -1.52
C LEU A 123 10.88 3.90 -2.03
N PHE A 124 10.13 3.37 -2.99
CA PHE A 124 9.02 4.07 -3.62
C PHE A 124 7.70 3.44 -3.23
N VAL A 125 6.67 4.28 -3.12
CA VAL A 125 5.28 3.82 -3.03
C VAL A 125 4.94 3.02 -4.29
N HIS A 126 4.15 1.95 -4.12
CA HIS A 126 3.71 1.13 -5.24
C HIS A 126 2.94 1.98 -6.25
N LYS A 127 3.25 1.80 -7.54
CA LYS A 127 2.73 2.64 -8.63
C LYS A 127 1.20 2.84 -8.60
N ASP A 128 0.45 1.80 -8.23
CA ASP A 128 -1.01 1.80 -8.23
C ASP A 128 -1.62 2.48 -6.99
N GLU A 129 -0.79 2.77 -5.97
CA GLU A 129 -1.17 3.45 -4.73
C GLU A 129 -0.87 4.95 -4.77
N VAL A 130 -0.02 5.39 -5.71
CA VAL A 130 0.43 6.79 -5.82
C VAL A 130 -0.73 7.78 -5.98
N SER A 131 -1.75 7.43 -6.76
CA SER A 131 -2.92 8.30 -6.95
C SER A 131 -3.75 8.44 -5.68
N SER A 132 -3.94 7.34 -4.95
CA SER A 132 -4.67 7.32 -3.69
C SER A 132 -3.97 8.16 -2.63
N LEU A 133 -2.65 8.06 -2.49
CA LEU A 133 -1.92 8.77 -1.44
C LEU A 133 -1.55 10.21 -1.80
N ARG A 134 -1.96 10.71 -2.98
CA ARG A 134 -1.57 12.04 -3.49
C ARG A 134 -2.05 13.18 -2.59
N GLU A 135 -3.21 13.04 -1.97
CA GLU A 135 -3.75 14.04 -1.03
C GLU A 135 -2.88 14.19 0.23
N PHE A 136 -2.13 13.15 0.59
CA PHE A 136 -1.22 13.11 1.73
C PHE A 136 0.25 13.28 1.33
N LYS A 137 0.53 13.84 0.14
CA LYS A 137 1.90 13.94 -0.41
C LYS A 137 2.92 14.56 0.54
N ASP A 138 2.50 15.48 1.41
CA ASP A 138 3.37 16.20 2.33
C ASP A 138 3.90 15.30 3.46
N ASN A 139 3.31 14.11 3.64
CA ASN A 139 3.73 13.06 4.57
C ASN A 139 4.70 12.04 3.96
N PHE A 140 5.07 12.23 2.68
CA PHE A 140 5.99 11.36 1.96
C PHE A 140 7.23 12.12 1.54
N ARG A 141 8.30 11.37 1.28
CA ARG A 141 9.51 11.94 0.72
C ARG A 141 9.27 12.35 -0.74
N ASN A 142 9.64 13.57 -1.09
CA ASN A 142 9.63 14.03 -2.48
C ASN A 142 10.83 13.46 -3.26
N LEU A 143 10.61 13.12 -4.54
CA LEU A 143 11.70 12.80 -5.46
C LEU A 143 12.40 14.09 -5.89
N THR A 144 13.42 14.50 -5.15
CA THR A 144 14.25 15.67 -5.48
C THR A 144 15.28 15.33 -6.55
N MET A 145 15.82 16.35 -7.23
CA MET A 145 16.93 16.16 -8.18
C MET A 145 18.16 15.52 -7.53
N GLU A 146 18.46 15.87 -6.28
CA GLU A 146 19.56 15.25 -5.53
C GLU A 146 19.31 13.76 -5.30
N LEU A 147 18.10 13.39 -4.87
CA LEU A 147 17.73 11.98 -4.69
C LEU A 147 17.74 11.23 -6.02
N LEU A 148 17.20 11.84 -7.08
CA LEU A 148 17.25 11.31 -8.44
C LEU A 148 18.70 10.97 -8.84
N LEU A 149 19.63 11.92 -8.71
CA LEU A 149 21.03 11.69 -9.06
C LEU A 149 21.70 10.59 -8.23
N LYS A 150 21.31 10.43 -6.95
CA LYS A 150 21.79 9.33 -6.09
C LYS A 150 21.24 7.97 -6.49
N LEU A 151 20.02 7.92 -7.02
CA LEU A 151 19.34 6.68 -7.41
C LEU A 151 19.62 6.27 -8.86
N LEU A 152 20.07 7.21 -9.70
CA LEU A 152 20.49 6.89 -11.05
C LEU A 152 21.71 5.96 -11.00
N PRO A 153 21.69 4.83 -11.73
CA PRO A 153 22.85 3.98 -11.81
C PRO A 153 24.01 4.75 -12.49
N ILE A 154 25.23 4.57 -11.97
CA ILE A 154 26.47 5.19 -12.49
C ILE A 154 26.66 4.90 -14.00
N SER A 155 26.06 3.81 -14.49
CA SER A 155 25.85 3.54 -15.91
C SER A 155 24.37 3.23 -16.17
N VAL A 156 23.77 3.95 -17.10
CA VAL A 156 22.43 3.66 -17.61
C VAL A 156 22.58 2.55 -18.66
N ASP A 157 22.32 1.30 -18.28
CA ASP A 157 22.23 0.24 -19.29
C ASP A 157 20.99 0.50 -20.14
N ALA A 158 21.21 0.98 -21.37
CA ALA A 158 20.17 1.25 -22.34
C ALA A 158 19.27 0.03 -22.62
N SER A 159 19.73 -1.19 -22.32
CA SER A 159 18.91 -2.41 -22.43
C SER A 159 17.69 -2.40 -21.50
N VAL A 160 17.75 -1.70 -20.36
CA VAL A 160 16.66 -1.57 -19.37
C VAL A 160 15.51 -0.69 -19.90
N PHE A 161 15.82 0.24 -20.82
CA PHE A 161 14.86 1.18 -21.40
C PHE A 161 14.36 0.78 -22.79
N LYS A 162 14.78 -0.39 -23.29
CA LYS A 162 14.25 -0.94 -24.54
C LYS A 162 12.80 -1.40 -24.33
N VAL A 163 11.88 -0.46 -24.42
CA VAL A 163 10.48 -0.78 -24.74
C VAL A 163 10.49 -1.49 -26.09
N LYS A 164 10.16 -2.78 -26.10
CA LYS A 164 9.90 -3.51 -27.34
C LYS A 164 8.58 -3.00 -27.94
N GLY A 165 8.67 -2.00 -28.78
CA GLY A 165 7.54 -1.53 -29.59
C GLY A 165 7.90 -0.26 -30.36
N PRO A 166 7.51 -0.14 -31.64
CA PRO A 166 7.74 1.08 -32.39
C PRO A 166 6.96 2.23 -31.74
N ILE A 167 7.65 3.31 -31.40
CA ILE A 167 7.02 4.61 -31.20
C ILE A 167 6.61 5.08 -32.59
N SER A 168 5.40 4.71 -33.02
CA SER A 168 4.77 5.32 -34.17
C SER A 168 4.40 6.76 -33.80
N LEU A 169 5.31 7.69 -34.09
CA LEU A 169 4.98 9.10 -34.23
C LEU A 169 4.07 9.22 -35.46
N ALA A 170 2.75 9.23 -35.22
CA ALA A 170 1.80 9.62 -36.23
C ALA A 170 2.07 11.10 -36.57
N LYS A 171 2.30 11.36 -37.86
CA LYS A 171 2.34 12.70 -38.46
C LYS A 171 0.95 13.32 -38.48
#